data_AF-A0A925ZSS3-F1
#
_entry.id   AF-A0A925ZSS3-F1
#
_cell.length_a   1.000
_cell.length_b   1.000
_cell.length_c   1.000
_cell.angle_alpha   90.00
_cell.angle_beta   90.00
_cell.angle_gamma   90.00
#
_symmetry.space_group_name_H-M   'P 1'
#
loop_
_entity.id
_entity.type
_entity.pdbx_description
1 polymer ?
#
loop_
_entity_poly.entity_id
_entity_poly.type
_entity_poly.pdbx_seq_one_letter_code
_entity_poly.pdbx_strand_id
1 'polypeptide(L)'
;MTPRGSTCSTAPTAATCAARWDDLNLPARLGTYATAGLPWIIKDAAPSRVALQRIAAKHDVGLFFHDFAHLADLLRDRERIARQAANMCAARRQFAFDTHADALVAFFRRIIAR
;
A
#
# COMPACT_ATOMS: atom_id res chain seq x y z
N MET A 1 5.79 14.49 -25.00
CA MET A 1 4.60 14.34 -24.13
C MET A 1 3.58 13.54 -24.91
N THR A 2 3.69 12.22 -24.85
CA THR A 2 2.90 11.29 -25.69
C THR A 2 1.65 10.87 -24.90
N PRO A 3 0.44 10.99 -25.46
CA PRO A 3 -0.77 10.57 -24.77
C PRO A 3 -0.81 9.05 -24.77
N ARG A 4 -0.74 8.41 -23.59
CA ARG A 4 -1.01 6.97 -23.47
C ARG A 4 -2.52 6.77 -23.45
N GLY A 5 -3.09 6.65 -24.64
CA GLY A 5 -4.47 6.26 -24.85
C GLY A 5 -4.77 4.95 -24.12
N SER A 6 -5.79 4.99 -23.29
CA SER A 6 -6.42 3.84 -22.67
C SER A 6 -7.17 3.03 -23.72
N THR A 7 -6.73 1.81 -23.99
CA THR A 7 -7.54 0.79 -24.67
C THR A 7 -7.89 -0.32 -23.68
N CYS A 8 -8.73 0.00 -22.70
CA CYS A 8 -9.50 -1.02 -22.00
C CYS A 8 -10.81 -1.19 -22.76
N SER A 9 -10.89 -2.25 -23.57
CA SER A 9 -12.09 -2.62 -24.32
C SER A 9 -13.25 -2.87 -23.35
N THR A 10 -14.38 -2.22 -23.60
CA THR A 10 -15.64 -2.42 -22.88
C THR A 10 -16.28 -3.75 -23.31
N ALA A 11 -16.05 -4.81 -22.55
CA ALA A 11 -16.83 -6.04 -22.61
C ALA A 11 -17.09 -6.57 -21.18
N PRO A 12 -18.33 -7.02 -20.84
CA PRO A 12 -18.70 -7.40 -19.49
C PRO A 12 -18.38 -8.87 -19.23
N THR A 13 -17.10 -9.19 -19.09
CA THR A 13 -16.65 -10.45 -18.49
C THR A 13 -15.36 -10.11 -17.79
N ALA A 14 -15.29 -10.37 -16.48
CA ALA A 14 -14.22 -9.98 -15.56
C ALA A 14 -12.81 -10.06 -16.19
N ALA A 15 -12.40 -8.99 -16.87
CA ALA A 15 -11.12 -8.88 -17.50
C ALA A 15 -10.12 -8.68 -16.38
N THR A 16 -9.46 -9.77 -15.97
CA THR A 16 -8.32 -9.68 -15.07
C THR A 16 -7.20 -9.02 -15.86
N CYS A 17 -7.10 -7.69 -15.78
CA CYS A 17 -5.96 -6.97 -16.33
C CYS A 17 -4.69 -7.54 -15.70
N ALA A 18 -3.69 -7.89 -16.51
CA ALA A 18 -2.41 -8.34 -16.01
C ALA A 18 -1.81 -7.26 -15.10
N ALA A 19 -1.36 -7.64 -13.91
CA ALA A 19 -0.73 -6.74 -12.97
C ALA A 19 0.53 -6.13 -13.62
N ARG A 20 0.65 -4.81 -13.56
CA ARG A 20 1.85 -4.10 -13.97
C ARG A 20 2.81 -4.03 -12.79
N TRP A 21 4.09 -3.75 -13.07
CA TRP A 21 5.09 -3.53 -12.02
C TRP A 21 4.64 -2.47 -11.00
N ASP A 22 4.00 -1.40 -11.48
CA ASP A 22 3.45 -0.35 -10.62
C ASP A 22 2.38 -0.85 -9.63
N ASP A 23 1.66 -1.92 -9.98
CA ASP A 23 0.67 -2.56 -9.09
C ASP A 23 1.34 -3.41 -8.00
N LEU A 24 2.58 -3.86 -8.22
CA LEU A 24 3.33 -4.72 -7.29
C LEU A 24 4.34 -3.94 -6.45
N ASN A 25 4.77 -2.77 -6.92
CA ASN A 25 5.84 -2.00 -6.32
C ASN A 25 5.40 -1.36 -4.99
N LEU A 26 6.28 -1.44 -3.99
CA LEU A 26 6.13 -0.75 -2.71
C LEU A 26 7.15 0.40 -2.66
N PRO A 27 6.71 1.66 -2.46
CA PRO A 27 7.64 2.78 -2.36
C PRO A 27 8.68 2.60 -1.25
N ALA A 28 9.95 2.88 -1.53
CA ALA A 28 11.02 2.74 -0.53
C ALA A 28 10.79 3.60 0.74
N ARG A 29 10.05 4.71 0.62
CA ARG A 29 9.78 5.65 1.73
C ARG A 29 8.72 5.18 2.73
N LEU A 30 8.03 4.06 2.47
CA LEU A 30 6.98 3.55 3.36
C LEU A 30 7.49 3.33 4.79
N GLY A 31 8.69 2.74 4.93
CA GLY A 31 9.30 2.50 6.24
C GLY A 31 9.63 3.79 7.00
N THR A 32 10.04 4.85 6.30
CA THR A 32 10.30 6.17 6.90
C THR A 32 9.03 6.78 7.48
N TYR A 33 7.93 6.77 6.72
CA TYR A 33 6.64 7.26 7.21
C TYR A 33 6.11 6.42 8.37
N ALA A 34 6.27 5.10 8.29
CA ALA A 34 5.86 4.20 9.36
C ALA A 34 6.62 4.45 10.67
N THR A 35 7.93 4.66 10.58
CA THR A 35 8.77 5.01 11.73
C THR A 35 8.32 6.33 12.38
N ALA A 36 7.93 7.31 11.55
CA ALA A 36 7.38 8.58 11.99
C ALA A 36 5.93 8.49 12.51
N GLY A 37 5.28 7.32 12.45
CA GLY A 37 3.88 7.15 12.86
C GLY A 37 2.87 7.81 11.91
N LEU A 38 3.27 8.10 10.68
CA LEU A 38 2.44 8.82 9.72
C LEU A 38 1.56 7.87 8.90
N PRO A 39 0.23 8.05 8.88
CA PRO A 39 -0.65 7.29 8.01
C PRO A 39 -0.39 7.65 6.54
N TRP A 40 -0.71 6.73 5.63
CA TRP A 40 -0.46 6.91 4.20
C TRP A 40 -1.69 7.39 3.46
N ILE A 41 -1.56 8.47 2.68
CA ILE A 41 -2.60 8.92 1.74
C ILE A 41 -2.46 8.11 0.46
N ILE A 42 -3.51 7.37 0.10
CA ILE A 42 -3.49 6.42 -1.01
C ILE A 42 -4.70 6.68 -1.89
N LYS A 43 -4.47 6.89 -3.18
CA LYS A 43 -5.55 6.97 -4.15
C LYS A 43 -6.22 5.59 -4.24
N ASP A 44 -7.53 5.56 -4.03
CA ASP A 44 -8.28 4.34 -4.31
C ASP A 44 -8.28 4.10 -5.82
N ALA A 45 -7.84 2.91 -6.19
CA ALA A 45 -7.60 2.48 -7.56
C ALA A 45 -8.39 1.21 -7.89
N ALA A 46 -9.48 0.93 -7.16
CA ALA A 46 -10.39 -0.16 -7.48
C ALA A 46 -10.78 -0.13 -8.98
N PRO A 47 -10.73 -1.27 -9.70
CA PRO A 47 -10.54 -2.64 -9.21
C PRO A 47 -9.09 -3.16 -9.17
N SER A 48 -8.07 -2.34 -9.47
CA SER A 48 -6.68 -2.78 -9.54
C SER A 48 -6.15 -3.19 -8.15
N ARG A 49 -5.58 -4.40 -8.06
CA ARG A 49 -5.03 -4.97 -6.81
C ARG A 49 -3.64 -4.43 -6.54
N VAL A 50 -3.54 -3.16 -6.16
CA VAL A 50 -2.26 -2.52 -5.83
C VAL A 50 -1.74 -3.06 -4.49
N ALA A 51 -0.50 -3.55 -4.48
CA ALA A 51 0.16 -4.13 -3.31
C ALA A 51 0.13 -3.19 -2.09
N LEU A 52 0.34 -1.89 -2.33
CA LEU A 52 0.28 -0.86 -1.30
C LEU A 52 -1.09 -0.79 -0.61
N GLN A 53 -2.20 -0.84 -1.37
CA GLN A 53 -3.54 -0.79 -0.79
C GLN A 53 -3.83 -2.01 0.08
N ARG A 54 -3.43 -3.21 -0.36
CA ARG A 54 -3.58 -4.44 0.43
C ARG A 54 -2.85 -4.36 1.76
N ILE A 55 -1.60 -3.88 1.76
CA ILE A 55 -0.80 -3.77 2.98
C ILE A 55 -1.37 -2.67 3.89
N ALA A 56 -1.74 -1.52 3.33
CA ALA A 56 -2.33 -0.43 4.09
C ALA A 56 -3.66 -0.83 4.75
N ALA A 57 -4.51 -1.57 4.04
CA ALA A 57 -5.76 -2.10 4.57
C ALA A 57 -5.54 -3.17 5.63
N LYS A 58 -4.57 -4.08 5.43
CA LYS A 58 -4.22 -5.13 6.42
C LYS A 58 -3.86 -4.56 7.79
N HIS A 59 -3.19 -3.41 7.83
CA HIS A 59 -2.76 -2.78 9.07
C HIS A 59 -3.62 -1.57 9.49
N ASP A 60 -4.67 -1.25 8.73
CA ASP A 60 -5.51 -0.05 8.91
C ASP A 60 -4.70 1.26 9.09
N VAL A 61 -3.72 1.46 8.20
CA VAL A 61 -2.79 2.61 8.23
C VAL A 61 -3.01 3.60 7.09
N GLY A 62 -4.01 3.34 6.24
CA GLY A 62 -4.29 4.09 5.02
C GLY A 62 -5.45 5.09 5.13
N LEU A 63 -5.28 6.23 4.46
CA LEU A 63 -6.31 7.19 4.10
C LEU A 63 -6.61 7.02 2.61
N PHE A 64 -7.67 6.27 2.30
CA PHE A 64 -8.08 5.98 0.91
C PHE A 64 -9.02 7.06 0.38
N PHE A 65 -8.69 7.67 -0.76
CA PHE A 65 -9.49 8.75 -1.35
C PHE A 65 -9.81 8.50 -2.82
N HIS A 66 -10.98 8.98 -3.27
CA HIS A 66 -11.47 8.84 -4.65
C HIS A 66 -11.33 10.15 -5.46
N ASP A 67 -11.24 11.30 -4.79
CA ASP A 67 -11.02 12.62 -5.38
C ASP A 67 -10.48 13.60 -4.31
N PHE A 68 -10.11 14.82 -4.71
CA PHE A 68 -9.51 15.80 -3.80
C PHE A 68 -10.50 16.39 -2.79
N ALA A 69 -11.80 16.42 -3.09
CA ALA A 69 -12.80 16.89 -2.14
C ALA A 69 -12.95 15.88 -0.99
N HIS A 70 -13.08 14.60 -1.33
CA HIS A 70 -13.07 13.52 -0.35
C HIS A 70 -11.76 13.49 0.45
N LEU A 71 -10.60 13.70 -0.19
CA LEU A 71 -9.33 13.81 0.54
C LEU A 71 -9.34 14.99 1.53
N ALA A 72 -9.89 16.14 1.15
CA ALA A 72 -10.00 17.28 2.06
C ALA A 72 -10.87 16.96 3.28
N ASP A 73 -11.97 16.23 3.09
CA ASP A 73 -12.85 15.81 4.19
C ASP A 73 -12.15 14.81 5.12
N LEU A 74 -11.44 13.83 4.54
CA LEU A 74 -10.60 12.89 5.31
C LEU A 74 -9.54 13.62 6.14
N LEU A 75 -8.92 14.66 5.59
CA LEU A 75 -7.89 15.43 6.28
C LEU A 75 -8.44 16.36 7.38
N ARG A 76 -9.75 16.64 7.39
CA ARG A 76 -10.42 17.40 8.46
C ARG A 76 -10.88 16.50 9.61
N ASP A 77 -11.10 15.22 9.35
CA ASP A 77 -11.44 14.23 10.36
C ASP A 77 -10.23 13.89 11.25
N ARG A 78 -10.06 14.67 12.32
CA ARG A 78 -8.94 14.55 13.27
C ARG A 78 -8.95 13.23 14.02
N GLU A 79 -10.12 12.72 14.37
CA GLU A 79 -10.26 11.47 15.11
C GLU A 79 -9.79 10.29 14.26
N ARG A 80 -10.21 10.26 12.99
CA ARG A 80 -9.77 9.25 12.04
C ARG A 80 -8.26 9.28 11.84
N ILE A 81 -7.68 10.46 11.57
CA ILE A 81 -6.22 10.61 11.40
C ILE A 81 -5.48 10.09 12.63
N ALA A 82 -5.93 10.46 13.84
CA ALA A 82 -5.30 10.03 15.08
C ALA A 82 -5.34 8.49 15.23
N ARG A 83 -6.47 7.86 14.90
CA ARG A 83 -6.61 6.40 14.91
C ARG A 83 -5.64 5.73 13.93
N GLN A 84 -5.52 6.22 12.71
CA GLN A 84 -4.62 5.62 11.72
C GLN A 84 -3.15 5.86 12.06
N ALA A 85 -2.80 7.01 12.66
CA ALA A 85 -1.47 7.26 13.18
C ALA A 85 -1.14 6.30 14.34
N ALA A 86 -2.09 6.04 15.25
CA ALA A 86 -1.93 5.06 16.32
C ALA A 86 -1.73 3.64 15.75
N ASN A 87 -2.53 3.24 14.77
CA ASN A 87 -2.37 1.98 14.05
C ASN A 87 -1.00 1.88 13.38
N MET A 88 -0.53 2.97 12.75
CA MET A 88 0.80 3.02 12.15
C MET A 88 1.89 2.84 13.19
N CYS A 89 1.81 3.54 14.32
CA CYS A 89 2.75 3.38 15.43
C CYS A 89 2.80 1.94 15.96
N ALA A 90 1.66 1.27 16.05
CA ALA A 90 1.58 -0.14 16.46
C ALA A 90 2.18 -1.08 15.40
N ALA A 91 1.94 -0.80 14.12
CA ALA A 91 2.40 -1.62 13.00
C ALA A 91 3.83 -1.30 12.53
N ARG A 92 4.46 -0.19 12.96
CA ARG A 92 5.69 0.37 12.35
C ARG A 92 6.83 -0.61 12.17
N ARG A 93 7.01 -1.55 13.12
CA ARG A 93 8.06 -2.56 13.04
C ARG A 93 7.87 -3.52 11.86
N GLN A 94 6.62 -3.79 11.47
CA GLN A 94 6.30 -4.59 10.29
C GLN A 94 6.83 -3.98 8.99
N PHE A 95 7.17 -2.69 8.98
CA PHE A 95 7.76 -1.98 7.85
C PHE A 95 9.28 -1.77 7.98
N ALA A 96 9.91 -2.34 9.01
CA ALA A 96 11.35 -2.35 9.21
C ALA A 96 11.95 -3.66 8.69
N PHE A 97 13.08 -3.56 7.97
CA PHE A 97 13.79 -4.72 7.43
C PHE A 97 14.14 -5.74 8.52
N ASP A 98 14.63 -5.27 9.67
CA ASP A 98 15.08 -6.10 10.79
C ASP A 98 13.99 -7.03 11.33
N THR A 99 12.71 -6.65 11.20
CA THR A 99 11.58 -7.52 11.64
C THR A 99 11.47 -8.79 10.78
N HIS A 100 11.99 -8.77 9.56
CA HIS A 100 11.89 -9.87 8.59
C HIS A 100 13.23 -10.57 8.32
N ALA A 101 14.34 -10.00 8.79
CA ALA A 101 15.69 -10.49 8.49
C ALA A 101 15.90 -11.96 8.88
N ASP A 102 15.50 -12.35 10.10
CA ASP A 102 15.66 -13.72 10.58
C ASP A 102 14.89 -14.75 9.74
N ALA A 103 13.66 -14.41 9.35
CA ALA A 103 12.84 -15.27 8.50
C ALA A 103 13.46 -15.47 7.11
N LEU A 104 14.03 -14.39 6.54
CA LEU A 104 14.75 -14.45 5.27
C LEU A 104 16.01 -15.32 5.37
N VAL A 105 16.81 -15.13 6.42
CA VAL A 105 18.02 -15.94 6.65
C VAL A 105 17.67 -17.41 6.82
N ALA A 106 16.64 -17.73 7.61
CA ALA A 106 16.17 -19.09 7.81
C ALA A 106 15.68 -19.73 6.51
N PHE A 107 14.98 -18.96 5.67
CA PHE A 107 14.55 -19.40 4.34
C PHE A 107 15.75 -19.69 3.43
N PHE A 108 16.75 -18.80 3.36
CA PHE A 108 17.94 -19.03 2.54
C PHE A 108 18.73 -20.25 2.99
N ARG A 109 18.95 -20.43 4.30
CA ARG A 109 19.62 -21.62 4.84
C ARG A 109 18.92 -22.92 4.41
N ARG A 110 17.58 -22.93 4.42
CA ARG A 110 16.77 -24.09 4.01
C ARG A 110 16.94 -24.44 2.53
N ILE A 111 17.01 -23.43 1.66
CA ILE A 111 17.14 -23.64 0.21
C ILE A 111 18.57 -24.05 -0.15
N ILE A 112 19.59 -23.48 0.50
CA ILE A 112 20.99 -23.82 0.24
C ILE A 112 21.32 -25.25 0.69
N ALA A 113 20.68 -25.74 1.74
CA ALA A 113 20.88 -27.10 2.24
C ALA A 113 20.20 -28.19 1.40
N ARG A 114 19.56 -27.84 0.29
CA ARG A 114 18.88 -28.75 -0.64
C ARG A 114 19.72 -28.94 -1.91
#